data_AF-A0A6B3EXE5-F1
#
_entry.id   AF-A0A6B3EXE5-F1
#
_cell.length_a   1.000
_cell.length_b   1.000
_cell.length_c   1.000
_cell.angle_alpha   90.00
_cell.angle_beta   90.00
_cell.angle_gamma   90.00
#
_symmetry.space_group_name_H-M   'P 1'
#
loop_
_entity.id
_entity.type
_entity.pdbx_description
1 polymer ?
#
loop_
_entity_poly.entity_id
_entity_poly.type
_entity_poly.pdbx_seq_one_letter_code
_entity_poly.pdbx_strand_id
1 'polypeptide(L)'
;GIAHPHLVRLGETCGHTVHLAVHEEGEVVYLDKVDSRYPVRMYSRVGKTVPMTVAAVAKLILADLPEPERRAVAERLDYPRYTPRSTPDAATYLKELARVREQGWATDLGGHEESINCVAAPVRGADGRVVA
;
A
#
# COMPACT_ATOMS: atom_id res chain seq x y z
N GLY A 1 -12.17 15.46 0.30
CA GLY A 1 -11.41 16.13 -0.79
C GLY A 1 -11.86 15.59 -2.15
N ILE A 2 -11.14 15.92 -3.23
CA ILE A 2 -11.48 15.51 -4.62
C ILE A 2 -11.62 13.98 -4.75
N ALA A 3 -10.75 13.21 -4.09
CA ALA A 3 -10.75 11.75 -4.17
C ALA A 3 -11.91 11.08 -3.40
N HIS A 4 -12.42 11.71 -2.34
CA HIS A 4 -13.35 11.06 -1.38
C HIS A 4 -14.62 10.48 -2.03
N PRO A 5 -15.33 11.18 -2.94
CA PRO A 5 -16.50 10.61 -3.62
C PRO A 5 -16.17 9.35 -4.44
N HIS A 6 -14.95 9.26 -4.98
CA HIS A 6 -14.51 8.08 -5.73
C HIS A 6 -14.23 6.89 -4.82
N LEU A 7 -13.66 7.14 -3.63
CA LEU A 7 -13.48 6.10 -2.60
C LEU A 7 -14.83 5.56 -2.13
N VAL A 8 -15.80 6.46 -1.86
CA VAL A 8 -17.16 6.06 -1.45
C VAL A 8 -17.80 5.18 -2.53
N ARG A 9 -17.79 5.61 -3.79
CA ARG A 9 -18.34 4.84 -4.90
C ARG A 9 -17.66 3.47 -5.06
N LEU A 10 -16.34 3.40 -4.90
CA LEU A 10 -15.61 2.13 -4.95
C LEU A 10 -16.02 1.23 -3.78
N GLY A 11 -16.09 1.77 -2.57
CA GLY A 11 -16.53 1.06 -1.37
C GLY A 11 -17.97 0.56 -1.47
N GLU A 12 -18.88 1.31 -2.07
CA GLU A 12 -20.25 0.90 -2.36
C GLU A 12 -20.30 -0.26 -3.36
N THR A 13 -19.44 -0.20 -4.38
CA THR A 13 -19.38 -1.19 -5.47
C THR A 13 -18.82 -2.53 -4.96
N CYS A 14 -17.73 -2.53 -4.19
CA CYS A 14 -17.09 -3.76 -3.71
C CYS A 14 -17.58 -4.19 -2.31
N GLY A 15 -18.13 -3.28 -1.52
CA GLY A 15 -18.51 -3.49 -0.13
C GLY A 15 -17.34 -3.51 0.87
N HIS A 16 -16.10 -3.37 0.41
CA HIS A 16 -14.89 -3.47 1.23
C HIS A 16 -14.36 -2.10 1.67
N THR A 17 -13.50 -2.11 2.68
CA THR A 17 -12.77 -0.92 3.13
C THR A 17 -11.90 -0.40 1.99
N VAL A 18 -11.93 0.91 1.76
CA VAL A 18 -11.09 1.58 0.76
C VAL A 18 -10.21 2.59 1.47
N HIS A 19 -8.92 2.58 1.15
CA HIS A 19 -7.95 3.56 1.64
C HIS A 19 -7.40 4.39 0.49
N LEU A 20 -7.07 5.64 0.79
CA LEU A 20 -6.14 6.44 0.02
C LEU A 20 -4.92 6.68 0.89
N ALA A 21 -3.72 6.52 0.34
CA ALA A 21 -2.49 6.82 1.05
C ALA A 21 -1.59 7.68 0.17
N VAL A 22 -0.66 8.39 0.78
CA VAL A 22 0.31 9.24 0.08
C VAL A 22 1.70 8.99 0.64
N HIS A 23 2.73 9.31 -0.14
CA HIS A 23 4.12 9.32 0.31
C HIS A 23 4.47 10.72 0.79
N GLU A 24 4.68 10.88 2.10
CA GLU A 24 5.03 12.15 2.73
C GLU A 24 6.22 11.93 3.68
N GLU A 25 7.23 12.79 3.59
CA GLU A 25 8.38 12.81 4.51
C GLU A 25 9.12 11.47 4.66
N GLY A 26 9.11 10.62 3.62
CA GLY A 26 9.76 9.31 3.62
C GLY A 26 8.89 8.17 4.16
N GLU A 27 7.64 8.47 4.53
CA GLU A 27 6.66 7.53 5.07
C GLU A 27 5.44 7.45 4.17
N VAL A 28 4.77 6.30 4.14
CA VAL A 28 3.45 6.19 3.51
C VAL A 28 2.39 6.35 4.59
N VAL A 29 1.47 7.29 4.40
CA VAL A 29 0.43 7.61 5.38
C VAL A 29 -0.96 7.48 4.80
N TYR A 30 -1.91 6.97 5.59
CA TYR A 30 -3.32 6.94 5.18
C TYR A 30 -3.91 8.36 5.18
N LEU A 31 -4.32 8.84 4.01
CA LEU A 31 -4.92 10.17 3.84
C LEU A 31 -6.44 10.15 3.97
N ASP A 32 -7.08 9.08 3.48
CA ASP A 32 -8.53 8.93 3.51
C ASP A 32 -8.92 7.45 3.68
N LYS A 33 -10.13 7.21 4.20
CA LYS A 33 -10.65 5.88 4.47
C LYS A 33 -12.17 5.87 4.38
N VAL A 34 -12.71 4.88 3.67
CA VAL A 34 -14.12 4.50 3.71
C VAL A 34 -14.20 3.10 4.32
N ASP A 35 -14.96 2.94 5.41
CA ASP A 35 -15.10 1.66 6.10
C ASP A 35 -15.99 0.69 5.32
N SER A 36 -15.67 -0.60 5.44
CA SER A 36 -16.49 -1.69 4.88
C SER A 36 -17.89 -1.72 5.48
N ARG A 37 -18.87 -2.17 4.68
CA ARG A 37 -20.20 -2.56 5.18
C ARG A 37 -20.22 -3.95 5.85
N TYR A 38 -19.15 -4.72 5.70
CA TYR A 38 -19.00 -6.05 6.30
C TYR A 38 -18.35 -5.93 7.69
N PRO A 39 -18.52 -6.94 8.57
CA PRO A 39 -18.00 -6.87 9.95
C PRO A 39 -16.46 -6.93 10.06
N VAL A 40 -15.74 -7.09 8.94
CA VAL A 40 -14.27 -7.09 8.94
C VAL A 40 -13.77 -5.68 9.23
N ARG A 41 -13.14 -5.50 10.40
CA ARG A 41 -12.54 -4.23 10.82
C ARG A 41 -11.03 -4.28 10.67
N MET A 42 -10.48 -3.38 9.86
CA MET A 42 -9.05 -3.07 9.88
C MET A 42 -8.78 -1.99 10.93
N TYR A 43 -7.74 -2.18 11.74
CA TYR A 43 -7.29 -1.21 12.75
C TYR A 43 -6.48 -0.03 12.16
N SER A 44 -6.61 0.23 10.85
CA SER A 44 -6.03 1.39 10.17
C SER A 44 -6.85 2.67 10.41
N ARG A 45 -6.14 3.81 10.47
CA ARG A 45 -6.70 5.14 10.73
C ARG A 45 -6.03 6.18 9.83
N VAL A 46 -6.78 7.19 9.42
CA VAL A 46 -6.25 8.37 8.73
C VAL A 46 -5.18 9.04 9.61
N GLY A 47 -4.09 9.48 8.98
CA GLY A 47 -2.93 10.08 9.63
C GLY A 47 -1.96 9.08 10.28
N LYS A 48 -2.18 7.77 10.14
CA LYS A 48 -1.22 6.74 10.57
C LYS A 48 -0.36 6.24 9.42
N THR A 49 0.87 5.85 9.77
CA THR A 49 1.80 5.22 8.83
C THR A 49 1.30 3.83 8.43
N VAL A 50 1.63 3.47 7.19
CA VAL A 50 1.30 2.20 6.58
C VAL A 50 2.43 1.19 6.86
N PRO A 51 2.13 -0.11 7.10
CA PRO A 51 3.15 -1.14 7.22
C PRO A 51 3.97 -1.28 5.93
N MET A 52 5.17 -0.69 5.93
CA MET A 52 5.97 -0.46 4.71
C MET A 52 6.39 -1.72 3.96
N THR A 53 6.54 -2.86 4.63
CA THR A 53 7.08 -4.11 4.02
C THR A 53 6.02 -5.09 3.53
N VAL A 54 4.75 -4.88 3.88
CA VAL A 54 3.65 -5.83 3.62
C VAL A 54 2.45 -5.19 2.94
N ALA A 55 2.13 -3.93 3.24
CA ALA A 55 0.93 -3.30 2.72
C ALA A 55 1.01 -3.07 1.20
N ALA A 56 -0.09 -3.36 0.51
CA ALA A 56 -0.19 -3.19 -0.95
C ALA A 56 0.14 -1.76 -1.40
N VAL A 57 -0.40 -0.75 -0.73
CA VAL A 57 -0.20 0.66 -1.12
C VAL A 57 1.24 1.13 -0.91
N ALA A 58 1.93 0.65 0.14
CA ALA A 58 3.34 0.94 0.34
C ALA A 58 4.20 0.32 -0.76
N LYS A 59 3.95 -0.96 -1.11
CA LYS A 59 4.62 -1.62 -2.24
C LYS A 59 4.42 -0.86 -3.54
N LEU A 60 3.19 -0.43 -3.81
CA LEU A 60 2.85 0.29 -5.04
C LEU A 60 3.62 1.62 -5.16
N ILE A 61 3.61 2.43 -4.11
CA ILE A 61 4.31 3.72 -4.06
C ILE A 61 5.83 3.51 -4.21
N LEU A 62 6.41 2.59 -3.43
CA LEU A 62 7.86 2.35 -3.46
C LEU A 62 8.34 1.72 -4.77
N ALA A 63 7.49 0.96 -5.46
CA ALA A 63 7.81 0.40 -6.77
C ALA A 63 7.98 1.46 -7.87
N ASP A 64 7.30 2.61 -7.73
CA ASP A 64 7.42 3.73 -8.68
C ASP A 64 8.73 4.52 -8.52
N LEU A 65 9.39 4.46 -7.35
CA LEU A 65 10.67 5.12 -7.12
C LEU A 65 11.76 4.70 -8.13
N PRO A 66 12.70 5.59 -8.46
CA PRO A 66 13.90 5.23 -9.21
C PRO A 66 14.64 4.07 -8.53
N GLU A 67 15.24 3.16 -9.30
CA GLU A 67 15.85 1.96 -8.72
C GLU A 67 16.87 2.25 -7.60
N PRO A 68 17.79 3.24 -7.71
CA PRO A 68 18.73 3.53 -6.64
C PRO A 68 18.04 3.96 -5.33
N GLU A 69 17.02 4.82 -5.42
CA GLU A 69 16.24 5.27 -4.26
C GLU A 69 15.43 4.13 -3.65
N ARG A 70 14.76 3.33 -4.49
CA ARG A 70 13.99 2.15 -4.07
C ARG A 70 14.86 1.15 -3.31
N ARG A 71 16.07 0.88 -3.83
CA ARG A 71 17.06 0.01 -3.18
C ARG A 71 17.49 0.59 -1.84
N ALA A 72 17.85 1.87 -1.80
CA ALA A 72 18.26 2.54 -0.57
C ALA A 72 17.16 2.55 0.50
N VAL A 73 15.89 2.69 0.11
CA VAL A 73 14.76 2.56 1.05
C VAL A 73 14.67 1.13 1.55
N ALA A 74 14.61 0.14 0.65
CA ALA A 74 14.44 -1.27 1.02
C ALA A 74 15.54 -1.78 1.97
N GLU A 75 16.78 -1.33 1.80
CA GLU A 75 17.93 -1.70 2.64
C GLU A 75 17.89 -1.08 4.04
N ARG A 76 17.14 0.01 4.24
CA ARG A 76 16.99 0.68 5.55
C ARG A 76 15.78 0.21 6.34
N LEU A 77 14.83 -0.47 5.71
CA LEU A 77 13.61 -0.94 6.38
C LEU A 77 13.92 -2.11 7.31
N ASP A 78 13.23 -2.13 8.46
CA ASP A 78 13.06 -3.36 9.23
C ASP A 78 12.04 -4.28 8.54
N TYR A 79 12.22 -5.59 8.68
CA TYR A 79 11.33 -6.62 8.13
C TYR A 79 10.60 -7.37 9.26
N PRO A 80 9.65 -6.71 9.97
CA PRO A 80 8.90 -7.34 11.02
C PRO A 80 8.04 -8.48 10.46
N ARG A 81 8.04 -9.59 11.18
CA ARG A 81 7.22 -10.75 10.88
C ARG A 81 5.86 -10.63 11.58
N TYR A 82 4.91 -9.95 10.94
CA TYR A 82 3.53 -9.86 11.43
C TYR A 82 2.81 -11.21 11.32
N THR A 83 3.08 -11.95 10.24
CA THR A 83 2.51 -13.27 9.95
C THR A 83 3.59 -14.17 9.31
N PRO A 84 3.34 -15.48 9.14
CA PRO A 84 4.22 -16.34 8.36
C PRO A 84 4.38 -15.91 6.89
N ARG A 85 3.51 -15.03 6.37
CA ARG A 85 3.52 -14.53 4.98
C ARG A 85 4.15 -13.14 4.83
N SER A 86 4.64 -12.54 5.92
CA SER A 86 5.34 -11.25 5.84
C SER A 86 6.61 -11.35 4.99
N THR A 87 6.92 -10.29 4.24
CA THR A 87 8.16 -10.20 3.46
C THR A 87 9.37 -10.31 4.40
N PRO A 88 10.30 -11.26 4.18
CA PRO A 88 11.33 -11.58 5.17
C PRO A 88 12.55 -10.66 5.14
N ASP A 89 12.86 -10.07 3.99
CA ASP A 89 14.10 -9.31 3.78
C ASP A 89 14.01 -8.37 2.56
N ALA A 90 15.01 -7.49 2.46
CA ALA A 90 15.14 -6.51 1.39
C ALA A 90 15.29 -7.14 -0.01
N ALA A 91 15.98 -8.27 -0.12
CA ALA A 91 16.18 -8.94 -1.40
C ALA A 91 14.85 -9.47 -1.98
N THR A 92 14.02 -10.05 -1.13
CA THR A 92 12.67 -10.53 -1.48
C THR A 92 11.75 -9.35 -1.75
N TYR A 93 11.84 -8.29 -0.94
CA TYR A 93 11.04 -7.09 -1.13
C TYR A 93 11.31 -6.41 -2.47
N LEU A 94 12.58 -6.25 -2.85
CA LEU A 94 12.96 -5.64 -4.13
C LEU A 94 12.46 -6.43 -5.34
N LYS A 95 12.43 -7.77 -5.25
CA LYS A 95 11.81 -8.62 -6.30
C LYS A 95 10.31 -8.36 -6.41
N GLU A 96 9.62 -8.27 -5.28
CA GLU A 96 8.19 -7.95 -5.27
C GLU A 96 7.93 -6.54 -5.83
N LEU A 97 8.74 -5.54 -5.47
CA LEU A 97 8.58 -4.19 -6.01
C LEU A 97 8.84 -4.13 -7.52
N ALA A 98 9.77 -4.93 -8.05
CA ALA A 98 10.00 -5.04 -9.49
C ALA A 98 8.75 -5.60 -10.20
N ARG A 99 8.16 -6.67 -9.65
CA ARG A 99 6.90 -7.25 -10.14
C ARG A 99 5.75 -6.26 -10.10
N VAL A 100 5.60 -5.53 -8.99
CA VAL A 100 4.58 -4.48 -8.83
C VAL A 100 4.74 -3.39 -9.88
N ARG A 101 5.97 -2.94 -10.15
CA ARG A 101 6.26 -1.94 -11.18
C ARG A 101 5.88 -2.43 -12.58
N GLU A 102 6.16 -3.70 -12.89
CA GLU A 102 5.83 -4.30 -14.19
C GLU A 102 4.32 -4.45 -14.39
N GLN A 103 3.60 -4.97 -13.39
CA GLN A 103 2.16 -5.23 -13.51
C GLN A 103 1.28 -4.00 -13.27
N GLY A 104 1.80 -2.96 -12.62
CA GLY A 104 1.10 -1.69 -12.37
C GLY A 104 0.12 -1.67 -11.20
N TRP A 105 0.11 -2.72 -10.37
CA TRP A 105 -0.71 -2.84 -9.16
C TRP A 105 0.01 -3.70 -8.12
N ALA A 106 -0.45 -3.66 -6.87
CA ALA A 106 0.17 -4.40 -5.77
C ALA A 106 -0.85 -5.15 -4.92
N THR A 107 -0.38 -6.14 -4.17
CA THR A 107 -1.20 -6.90 -3.22
C THR A 107 -0.53 -7.08 -1.87
N ASP A 108 -1.36 -7.21 -0.84
CA ASP A 108 -1.02 -7.84 0.43
C ASP A 108 -1.89 -9.08 0.56
N LEU A 109 -1.30 -10.27 0.71
CA LEU A 109 -2.03 -11.54 0.75
C LEU A 109 -1.90 -12.19 2.14
N GLY A 110 -2.34 -11.45 3.16
CA GLY A 110 -2.22 -11.83 4.56
C GLY A 110 -0.82 -11.66 5.14
N GLY A 111 -0.02 -10.75 4.58
CA GLY A 111 1.32 -10.42 5.05
C GLY A 111 1.31 -9.57 6.31
N HIS A 112 0.32 -8.68 6.48
CA HIS A 112 0.12 -7.91 7.73
C HIS A 112 -0.79 -8.64 8.73
N GLU A 113 -1.97 -9.09 8.28
CA GLU A 113 -2.94 -9.83 9.09
C GLU A 113 -3.45 -11.01 8.27
N GLU A 114 -3.39 -12.23 8.81
CA GLU A 114 -3.62 -13.43 7.99
C GLU A 114 -4.99 -13.51 7.30
N SER A 115 -6.02 -12.96 7.94
CA SER A 115 -7.39 -12.93 7.43
C SER A 115 -7.66 -11.78 6.45
N ILE A 116 -6.66 -10.98 6.13
CA ILE A 116 -6.82 -9.73 5.38
C ILE A 116 -6.00 -9.76 4.10
N ASN A 117 -6.66 -9.50 2.98
CA ASN A 117 -6.03 -9.29 1.70
C ASN A 117 -6.33 -7.87 1.20
N CYS A 118 -5.36 -7.26 0.54
CA CYS A 118 -5.46 -5.93 -0.03
C CYS A 118 -5.01 -5.95 -1.49
N VAL A 119 -5.60 -5.08 -2.31
CA VAL A 119 -5.13 -4.75 -3.65
C VAL A 119 -4.98 -3.22 -3.74
N ALA A 120 -3.92 -2.75 -4.39
CA ALA A 120 -3.66 -1.33 -4.59
C ALA A 120 -3.40 -1.03 -6.06
N ALA A 121 -3.96 0.07 -6.55
CA ALA A 121 -3.76 0.60 -7.90
C ALA A 121 -3.43 2.10 -7.80
N PRO A 122 -2.60 2.65 -8.73
CA PRO A 122 -2.00 3.96 -8.54
C PRO A 122 -2.93 5.09 -8.97
N VAL A 123 -2.90 6.19 -8.23
CA VAL A 123 -3.30 7.51 -8.70
C VAL A 123 -2.06 8.20 -9.24
N ARG A 124 -2.09 8.57 -10.52
CA ARG A 124 -0.95 9.22 -11.19
C ARG A 124 -1.12 10.73 -11.27
N GLY A 125 -0.02 11.44 -11.02
CA GLY A 125 0.10 12.88 -11.27
C GLY A 125 0.22 13.18 -12.76
N ALA A 126 0.25 14.48 -13.09
CA ALA A 126 0.38 14.95 -14.47
C ALA A 126 1.71 14.54 -15.14
N ASP A 127 2.74 14.28 -14.34
CA ASP A 127 4.05 13.78 -14.77
C ASP A 127 4.09 12.24 -14.91
N GLY A 128 2.96 11.57 -14.69
CA GLY A 128 2.83 10.12 -14.74
C GLY A 128 3.36 9.39 -13.50
N ARG A 129 3.90 10.09 -12.50
CA ARG A 129 4.39 9.50 -11.25
C ARG A 129 3.24 9.09 -10.35
N VAL A 130 3.45 8.07 -9.52
CA VAL A 130 2.45 7.68 -8.50
C VAL A 130 2.45 8.73 -7.39
N VAL A 131 1.30 9.36 -7.16
CA VAL A 131 1.12 10.38 -6.11
C VAL A 131 0.26 9.88 -4.95
N ALA A 132 -0.55 8.83 -5.17
CA ALA A 132 -1.35 8.15 -4.16
C ALA A 132 -1.70 6.71 -4.58
#